data_AF-A0AAV8VQ35-F1
#
_entry.id   AF-A0AAV8VQ35-F1
#
_cell.length_a   1.000
_cell.length_b   1.000
_cell.length_c   1.000
_cell.angle_alpha   90.00
_cell.angle_beta   90.00
_cell.angle_gamma   90.00
#
_symmetry.space_group_name_H-M   'P 1'
#
loop_
_entity.id
_entity.type
_entity.pdbx_description
1 polymer ?
#
loop_
_entity_poly.entity_id
_entity_poly.type
_entity_poly.pdbx_seq_one_letter_code
_entity_poly.pdbx_strand_id
1 'polypeptide(L)'
;MLSSLKEKILNVKQTVQLFNADGNDRKRRKDVNLYAGAEILQHFQDHWAELHDINEQNAKKADEVAEEIDKVTHKITSSKKNLSLITHILSTSNLVQNITNCLDNVRDLYAQTDRIEKDLIDLENLIDEVQFENLKSKHRYHLEQYEERKSETLKSFHKSLEDNHSKKLEEYEAKKKREMEERQRVFQDAFKADLEIYKNLGALPETNQSQRNGAILEEIQIDYDPNELDQFFNEHA
;
A
#
# COMPACT_ATOMS: atom_id res chain seq x y z
N MET A 1 2.31 -94.16 -24.36
CA MET A 1 2.79 -94.22 -22.95
C MET A 1 3.17 -95.62 -22.45
N LEU A 2 3.21 -96.67 -23.31
CA LEU A 2 3.72 -98.01 -22.94
C LEU A 2 5.14 -98.32 -23.44
N SER A 3 5.66 -97.56 -24.39
CA SER A 3 7.01 -97.72 -24.97
C SER A 3 8.12 -97.26 -24.02
N SER A 4 7.93 -96.13 -23.32
CA SER A 4 8.93 -95.57 -22.38
C SER A 4 9.16 -96.45 -21.15
N LEU A 5 8.14 -97.18 -20.68
CA LEU A 5 8.28 -98.10 -19.54
C LEU A 5 9.05 -99.36 -19.94
N LYS A 6 8.84 -99.85 -21.17
CA LYS A 6 9.54 -101.03 -21.71
C LYS A 6 11.03 -100.75 -21.93
N GLU A 7 11.39 -99.56 -22.42
CA GLU A 7 12.79 -99.10 -22.51
C GLU A 7 13.44 -98.96 -21.12
N LYS A 8 12.72 -98.40 -20.14
CA LYS A 8 13.24 -98.28 -18.77
C LYS A 8 13.47 -99.64 -18.10
N ILE A 9 12.59 -100.62 -18.32
CA ILE A 9 12.78 -101.99 -17.80
C ILE A 9 13.93 -102.70 -18.53
N LEU A 10 14.12 -102.47 -19.83
CA LEU A 10 15.23 -103.05 -20.58
C LEU A 10 16.58 -102.50 -20.10
N ASN A 11 16.65 -101.20 -19.79
CA ASN A 11 17.86 -100.56 -19.30
C ASN A 11 18.26 -101.09 -17.91
N VAL A 12 17.30 -101.29 -17.01
CA VAL A 12 17.53 -101.92 -15.69
C VAL A 12 18.09 -103.35 -15.82
N LYS A 13 17.66 -104.09 -16.85
CA LYS A 13 18.16 -105.44 -17.15
C LYS A 13 19.63 -105.45 -17.62
N GLN A 14 20.12 -104.33 -18.14
CA GLN A 14 21.49 -104.16 -18.64
C GLN A 14 22.43 -103.61 -17.56
N THR A 15 21.92 -102.80 -16.61
CA THR A 15 22.73 -102.22 -15.52
C THR A 15 23.01 -103.20 -14.38
N VAL A 16 22.15 -104.23 -14.20
CA VAL A 16 22.32 -105.23 -13.14
C VAL A 16 22.81 -106.54 -13.74
N GLN A 17 24.12 -106.82 -13.63
CA GLN A 17 24.79 -108.02 -14.15
C GLN A 17 24.45 -109.33 -13.39
N LEU A 18 23.22 -109.52 -12.92
CA LEU A 18 22.82 -110.70 -12.12
C LEU A 18 22.15 -111.82 -12.94
N PHE A 19 21.85 -111.61 -14.23
CA PHE A 19 21.12 -112.61 -15.03
C PHE A 19 21.74 -112.82 -16.42
N ASN A 20 23.00 -113.24 -16.49
CA ASN A 20 23.56 -113.90 -17.67
C ASN A 20 23.81 -115.36 -17.33
N ALA A 21 22.88 -116.22 -17.73
CA ALA A 21 23.05 -117.68 -17.69
C ALA A 21 23.17 -118.16 -19.14
N ASP A 22 24.41 -118.37 -19.58
CA ASP A 22 24.70 -119.22 -20.73
C ASP A 22 25.81 -120.18 -20.33
N GLY A 23 25.55 -121.47 -20.51
CA GLY A 23 26.41 -122.55 -20.07
C GLY A 23 27.51 -122.83 -21.08
N ASN A 24 28.75 -123.02 -20.61
CA ASN A 24 29.30 -124.37 -20.42
C ASN A 24 30.73 -124.29 -19.86
N ASP A 25 31.03 -125.28 -19.04
CA ASP A 25 32.35 -125.89 -18.87
C ASP A 25 33.37 -125.35 -17.83
N ARG A 26 33.80 -126.33 -17.00
CA ARG A 26 35.06 -126.48 -16.26
C ARG A 26 35.19 -125.85 -14.87
N LYS A 27 35.21 -126.79 -13.90
CA LYS A 27 35.80 -126.71 -12.56
C LYS A 27 37.05 -125.80 -12.52
N ARG A 28 36.84 -124.55 -12.12
CA ARG A 28 37.76 -123.84 -11.24
C ARG A 28 36.98 -123.64 -9.96
N ARG A 29 37.49 -124.10 -8.82
CA ARG A 29 37.00 -123.61 -7.53
C ARG A 29 37.21 -122.09 -7.60
N LYS A 30 36.15 -121.35 -7.98
CA LYS A 30 36.14 -119.90 -7.85
C LYS A 30 36.41 -119.68 -6.37
N ASP A 31 37.48 -118.96 -6.04
CA ASP A 31 37.73 -118.54 -4.67
C ASP A 31 36.44 -117.92 -4.17
N VAL A 32 35.72 -118.68 -3.33
CA VAL A 32 34.49 -118.22 -2.72
C VAL A 32 34.95 -117.10 -1.82
N ASN A 33 34.66 -115.85 -2.21
CA ASN A 33 34.99 -114.71 -1.37
C ASN A 33 34.16 -114.84 -0.09
N LEU A 34 34.76 -115.43 0.95
CA LEU A 34 34.14 -115.58 2.27
C LEU A 34 33.78 -114.23 2.89
N TYR A 35 34.32 -113.12 2.37
CA TYR A 35 34.06 -111.75 2.83
C TYR A 35 33.02 -110.99 1.99
N ALA A 36 32.46 -111.57 0.92
CA ALA A 36 31.47 -110.88 0.08
C ALA A 36 30.22 -110.42 0.86
N GLY A 37 29.82 -111.18 1.88
CA GLY A 37 28.74 -110.77 2.79
C GLY A 37 29.12 -109.59 3.68
N ALA A 38 30.39 -109.51 4.10
CA ALA A 38 30.91 -108.39 4.89
C ALA A 38 31.05 -107.12 4.04
N GLU A 39 31.52 -107.23 2.79
CA GLU A 39 31.61 -106.10 1.84
C GLU A 39 30.23 -105.50 1.52
N ILE A 40 29.21 -106.34 1.30
CA ILE A 40 27.84 -105.88 1.07
C ILE A 40 27.28 -105.19 2.32
N LEU A 41 27.51 -105.77 3.50
CA LEU A 41 27.06 -105.17 4.76
C LEU A 41 27.74 -103.81 4.99
N GLN A 42 29.04 -103.72 4.74
CA GLN A 42 29.80 -102.49 4.85
C GLN A 42 29.29 -101.43 3.87
N HIS A 43 29.02 -101.79 2.61
CA HIS A 43 28.43 -100.86 1.63
C HIS A 43 27.10 -100.26 2.12
N PHE A 44 26.19 -101.08 2.64
CA PHE A 44 24.92 -100.59 3.18
C PHE A 44 25.09 -99.78 4.46
N GLN A 45 26.04 -100.15 5.32
CA GLN A 45 26.36 -99.40 6.53
C GLN A 45 26.93 -98.02 6.20
N ASP A 46 27.83 -97.93 5.23
CA ASP A 46 28.42 -96.67 4.75
C ASP A 46 27.36 -95.77 4.09
N HIS A 47 26.50 -96.34 3.23
CA HIS A 47 25.38 -95.60 2.62
C HIS A 47 24.37 -95.10 3.66
N TRP A 48 24.10 -95.92 4.68
CA TRP A 48 23.19 -95.52 5.75
C TRP A 48 23.79 -94.40 6.61
N ALA A 49 25.09 -94.46 6.89
CA ALA A 49 25.81 -93.40 7.60
C ALA A 49 25.82 -92.09 6.80
N GLU A 50 26.08 -92.15 5.48
CA GLU A 50 26.00 -90.98 4.59
C GLU A 50 24.59 -90.38 4.56
N LEU A 51 23.56 -91.22 4.43
CA LEU A 51 22.17 -90.77 4.45
C LEU A 51 21.81 -90.11 5.79
N HIS A 52 22.30 -90.66 6.90
CA HIS A 52 22.07 -90.10 8.22
C HIS A 52 22.72 -88.72 8.38
N ASP A 53 23.97 -88.57 7.94
CA ASP A 53 24.70 -87.29 7.96
C ASP A 53 23.99 -86.23 7.09
N ILE A 54 23.58 -86.59 5.87
CA ILE A 54 22.81 -85.68 5.00
C ILE A 54 21.49 -85.28 5.66
N ASN A 55 20.79 -86.22 6.29
CA ASN A 55 19.53 -85.93 6.96
C ASN A 55 19.72 -85.03 8.19
N GLU A 56 20.79 -85.22 8.97
CA GLU A 56 21.13 -84.35 10.10
C GLU A 56 21.49 -82.93 9.62
N GLN A 57 22.28 -82.81 8.56
CA GLN A 57 22.60 -81.51 7.97
C GLN A 57 21.36 -80.82 7.40
N ASN A 58 20.44 -81.56 6.79
CA ASN A 58 19.18 -81.02 6.29
C ASN A 58 18.28 -80.54 7.43
N ALA A 59 18.21 -81.29 8.53
CA ALA A 59 17.48 -80.87 9.73
C ALA A 59 18.05 -79.57 10.32
N LYS A 60 19.39 -79.46 10.45
CA LYS A 60 20.05 -78.23 10.91
C LYS A 60 19.75 -77.03 10.01
N LYS A 61 19.84 -77.20 8.68
CA LYS A 61 19.51 -76.14 7.71
C LYS A 61 18.04 -75.75 7.78
N ALA A 62 17.14 -76.70 8.00
CA ALA A 62 15.72 -76.42 8.16
C ALA A 62 15.45 -75.59 9.43
N ASP A 63 16.14 -75.89 10.54
CA ASP A 63 16.04 -75.12 11.78
C ASP A 63 16.58 -73.69 11.60
N GLU A 64 17.73 -73.51 10.94
CA GLU A 64 18.28 -72.18 10.62
C GLU A 64 17.31 -71.33 9.78
N VAL A 65 16.69 -71.95 8.76
CA VAL A 65 15.70 -71.27 7.93
C VAL A 65 14.44 -70.90 8.74
N ALA A 66 13.99 -71.79 9.63
CA ALA A 66 12.85 -71.50 10.50
C ALA A 66 13.13 -70.30 11.41
N GLU A 67 14.33 -70.21 11.98
CA GLU A 67 14.73 -69.07 12.83
C GLU A 67 14.71 -67.74 12.06
N GLU A 68 15.20 -67.73 10.81
CA GLU A 68 15.15 -66.54 9.96
C GLU A 68 13.72 -66.17 9.56
N ILE A 69 12.85 -67.14 9.28
CA ILE A 69 11.43 -66.91 9.01
C ILE A 69 10.76 -66.25 10.22
N ASP A 70 11.04 -66.72 11.44
CA ASP A 70 10.48 -66.14 12.66
C ASP A 70 10.95 -64.69 12.88
N LYS A 71 12.25 -64.43 12.68
CA LYS A 71 12.80 -63.06 12.74
C LYS A 71 12.10 -62.12 11.75
N VAL A 72 11.92 -62.55 10.50
CA VAL A 72 11.25 -61.76 9.47
C VAL A 72 9.78 -61.56 9.82
N THR A 73 9.09 -62.61 10.28
CA THR A 73 7.68 -62.56 10.67
C THR A 73 7.47 -61.59 11.83
N HIS A 74 8.35 -61.60 12.83
CA HIS A 74 8.32 -60.62 13.91
C HIS A 74 8.52 -59.17 13.43
N LYS A 75 9.51 -58.93 12.55
CA LYS A 75 9.73 -57.59 11.96
C LYS A 75 8.51 -57.10 11.18
N ILE A 76 7.94 -57.95 10.33
CA ILE A 76 6.73 -57.63 9.54
C ILE A 76 5.56 -57.33 10.47
N THR A 77 5.35 -58.15 11.50
CA THR A 77 4.26 -57.96 12.47
C THR A 77 4.41 -56.64 13.24
N SER A 78 5.64 -56.30 13.66
CA SER A 78 5.93 -55.03 14.31
C SER A 78 5.69 -53.83 13.39
N SER A 79 6.20 -53.91 12.15
CA SER A 79 5.99 -52.87 11.14
C SER A 79 4.50 -52.65 10.85
N LYS A 80 3.72 -53.73 10.73
CA LYS A 80 2.27 -53.67 10.54
C LYS A 80 1.55 -52.97 11.70
N LYS A 81 1.95 -53.25 12.95
CA LYS A 81 1.40 -52.56 14.13
C LYS A 81 1.71 -51.07 14.10
N ASN A 82 2.96 -50.69 13.80
CA ASN A 82 3.36 -49.29 13.69
C ASN A 82 2.61 -48.56 12.59
N LEU A 83 2.47 -49.18 11.41
CA LEU A 83 1.72 -48.61 10.30
C LEU A 83 0.25 -48.43 10.67
N SER A 84 -0.37 -49.41 11.32
CA SER A 84 -1.74 -49.29 11.81
C SER A 84 -1.92 -48.14 12.80
N LEU A 85 -0.95 -47.92 13.70
CA LEU A 85 -0.98 -46.80 14.63
C LEU A 85 -0.87 -45.46 13.90
N ILE A 86 0.06 -45.34 12.96
CA ILE A 86 0.23 -44.13 12.14
C ILE A 86 -1.05 -43.85 11.34
N THR A 87 -1.61 -44.85 10.67
CA THR A 87 -2.87 -44.70 9.95
C THR A 87 -4.00 -44.26 10.88
N HIS A 88 -4.12 -44.87 12.07
CA HIS A 88 -5.14 -44.48 13.03
C HIS A 88 -4.98 -43.03 13.51
N ILE A 89 -3.75 -42.59 13.78
CA ILE A 89 -3.46 -41.19 14.16
C ILE A 89 -3.80 -40.25 12.99
N LEU A 90 -3.43 -40.58 11.76
CA LEU A 90 -3.75 -39.78 10.59
C LEU A 90 -5.26 -39.70 10.33
N SER A 91 -6.00 -40.79 10.54
CA SER A 91 -7.46 -40.81 10.37
C SER A 91 -8.22 -40.13 11.50
N THR A 92 -7.69 -40.15 12.73
CA THR A 92 -8.36 -39.58 13.91
C THR A 92 -7.95 -38.14 14.15
N SER A 93 -6.72 -37.77 13.77
CA SER A 93 -6.27 -36.40 13.89
C SER A 93 -6.96 -35.53 12.83
N ASN A 94 -7.63 -34.48 13.28
CA ASN A 94 -8.12 -33.41 12.41
C ASN A 94 -6.97 -32.53 11.90
N LEU A 95 -5.77 -33.09 11.70
CA LEU A 95 -4.55 -32.35 11.39
C LEU A 95 -4.72 -31.55 10.10
N VAL A 96 -5.28 -32.18 9.06
CA VAL A 96 -5.55 -31.51 7.78
C VAL A 96 -6.50 -30.33 7.99
N GLN A 97 -7.61 -30.55 8.71
CA GLN A 97 -8.57 -29.48 8.99
C GLN A 97 -7.94 -28.36 9.82
N ASN A 98 -7.11 -28.67 10.81
CA ASN A 98 -6.42 -27.69 11.64
C ASN A 98 -5.41 -26.87 10.82
N ILE A 99 -4.68 -27.50 9.90
CA ILE A 99 -3.77 -26.82 8.98
C ILE A 99 -4.56 -25.92 8.03
N THR A 100 -5.66 -26.40 7.46
CA THR A 100 -6.55 -25.60 6.60
C THR A 100 -7.09 -24.40 7.37
N ASN A 101 -7.63 -24.59 8.57
CA ASN A 101 -8.11 -23.50 9.42
C ASN A 101 -7.01 -22.49 9.75
N CYS A 102 -5.79 -22.96 10.01
CA CYS A 102 -4.64 -22.08 10.25
C CYS A 102 -4.31 -21.25 9.00
N LEU A 103 -4.31 -21.87 7.82
CA LEU A 103 -4.09 -21.18 6.54
C LEU A 103 -5.20 -20.16 6.25
N ASP A 104 -6.45 -20.50 6.53
CA ASP A 104 -7.59 -19.58 6.38
C ASP A 104 -7.46 -18.39 7.33
N ASN A 105 -7.12 -18.62 8.61
CA ASN A 105 -6.86 -17.55 9.57
C ASN A 105 -5.72 -16.63 9.11
N VAL A 106 -4.64 -17.20 8.58
CA VAL A 106 -3.51 -16.41 8.04
C VAL A 106 -3.96 -15.58 6.85
N ARG A 107 -4.77 -16.15 5.94
CA ARG A 107 -5.34 -15.42 4.81
C ARG A 107 -6.23 -14.27 5.27
N ASP A 108 -7.07 -14.49 6.26
CA ASP A 108 -7.95 -13.47 6.83
C ASP A 108 -7.16 -12.35 7.51
N LEU A 109 -6.04 -12.67 8.17
CA LEU A 109 -5.13 -11.68 8.72
C LEU A 109 -4.50 -10.82 7.64
N TYR A 110 -4.02 -11.41 6.53
CA TYR A 110 -3.52 -10.62 5.40
C TYR A 110 -4.61 -9.68 4.84
N ALA A 111 -5.82 -10.18 4.63
CA ALA A 111 -6.92 -9.36 4.13
C ALA A 111 -7.33 -8.23 5.11
N GLN A 112 -7.22 -8.45 6.42
CA GLN A 112 -7.47 -7.42 7.43
C GLN A 112 -6.36 -6.37 7.43
N THR A 113 -5.10 -6.78 7.33
CA THR A 113 -3.96 -5.86 7.23
C THR A 113 -4.10 -4.96 5.99
N ASP A 114 -4.41 -5.52 4.82
CA ASP A 114 -4.61 -4.74 3.59
C ASP A 114 -5.74 -3.70 3.75
N ARG A 115 -6.82 -4.05 4.46
CA ARG A 115 -7.90 -3.11 4.77
C ARG A 115 -7.45 -2.01 5.71
N ILE A 116 -6.73 -2.35 6.76
CA ILE A 116 -6.19 -1.38 7.72
C ILE A 116 -5.21 -0.43 7.03
N GLU A 117 -4.35 -0.92 6.15
CA GLU A 117 -3.43 -0.10 5.35
C GLU A 117 -4.21 0.89 4.47
N LYS A 118 -5.27 0.43 3.81
CA LYS A 118 -6.13 1.31 3.02
C LYS A 118 -6.83 2.37 3.88
N ASP A 119 -7.42 1.97 5.00
CA ASP A 119 -8.11 2.88 5.91
C ASP A 119 -7.14 3.92 6.51
N LEU A 120 -5.88 3.55 6.73
CA LEU A 120 -4.82 4.47 7.17
C LEU A 120 -4.48 5.52 6.10
N ILE A 121 -4.39 5.11 4.83
CA ILE A 121 -4.19 6.04 3.71
C ILE A 121 -5.37 7.01 3.61
N ASP A 122 -6.60 6.51 3.72
CA ASP A 122 -7.80 7.34 3.69
C ASP A 122 -7.84 8.33 4.87
N LEU A 123 -7.36 7.91 6.05
CA LEU A 123 -7.21 8.78 7.21
C LEU A 123 -6.16 9.88 7.00
N GLU A 124 -5.01 9.54 6.41
CA GLU A 124 -3.96 10.51 6.08
C GLU A 124 -4.49 11.58 5.11
N ASN A 125 -5.17 11.15 4.04
CA ASN A 125 -5.82 12.07 3.10
C ASN A 125 -6.83 13.00 3.79
N LEU A 126 -7.62 12.48 4.74
CA LEU A 126 -8.57 13.28 5.50
C LEU A 126 -7.88 14.31 6.41
N ILE A 127 -6.77 13.94 7.04
CA ILE A 127 -5.98 14.84 7.86
C ILE A 127 -5.44 16.00 7.00
N ASP A 128 -4.88 15.69 5.83
CA ASP A 128 -4.35 16.69 4.91
C ASP A 128 -5.44 17.66 4.43
N GLU A 129 -6.63 17.14 4.08
CA GLU A 129 -7.77 17.97 3.68
C GLU A 129 -8.20 18.91 4.82
N VAL A 130 -8.28 18.40 6.05
CA VAL A 130 -8.62 19.22 7.22
C VAL A 130 -7.56 20.29 7.47
N GLN A 131 -6.28 19.96 7.33
CA GLN A 131 -5.21 20.94 7.47
C GLN A 131 -5.29 22.03 6.38
N PHE A 132 -5.56 21.64 5.15
CA PHE A 132 -5.71 22.55 4.02
C PHE A 132 -6.89 23.51 4.20
N GLU A 133 -8.06 23.00 4.57
CA GLU A 133 -9.24 23.84 4.81
C GLU A 133 -9.05 24.78 6.01
N ASN A 134 -8.35 24.32 7.06
CA ASN A 134 -7.96 25.21 8.17
C ASN A 134 -7.04 26.35 7.72
N LEU A 135 -6.05 26.05 6.87
CA LEU A 135 -5.14 27.06 6.33
C LEU A 135 -5.89 28.08 5.46
N LYS A 136 -6.75 27.59 4.56
CA LYS A 136 -7.62 28.42 3.72
C LYS A 136 -8.54 29.32 4.55
N SER A 137 -9.15 28.78 5.61
CA SER A 137 -9.99 29.56 6.52
C SER A 137 -9.19 30.66 7.24
N LYS A 138 -7.98 30.34 7.73
CA LYS A 138 -7.08 31.34 8.34
C LYS A 138 -6.72 32.45 7.36
N HIS A 139 -6.35 32.10 6.13
CA HIS A 139 -6.02 33.11 5.11
C HIS A 139 -7.22 34.00 4.75
N ARG A 140 -8.41 33.40 4.60
CA ARG A 140 -9.64 34.16 4.36
C ARG A 140 -9.92 35.14 5.50
N TYR A 141 -9.78 34.68 6.74
CA TYR A 141 -9.95 35.55 7.92
C TYR A 141 -8.94 36.70 7.93
N HIS A 142 -7.67 36.45 7.63
CA HIS A 142 -6.66 37.51 7.53
C HIS A 142 -6.95 38.51 6.41
N LEU A 143 -7.48 38.05 5.28
CA LEU A 143 -7.88 38.92 4.17
C LEU A 143 -9.05 39.82 4.57
N GLU A 144 -10.08 39.25 5.20
CA GLU A 144 -11.24 40.00 5.69
C GLU A 144 -10.84 41.07 6.71
N GLN A 145 -9.97 40.73 7.67
CA GLN A 145 -9.42 41.71 8.61
C GLN A 145 -8.63 42.82 7.92
N TYR A 146 -7.85 42.49 6.88
CA TYR A 146 -7.09 43.47 6.13
C TYR A 146 -8.02 44.43 5.36
N GLU A 147 -9.05 43.89 4.71
CA GLU A 147 -10.07 44.67 4.02
C GLU A 147 -10.83 45.60 4.98
N GLU A 148 -11.21 45.10 6.15
CA GLU A 148 -11.86 45.90 7.19
C GLU A 148 -10.97 47.06 7.65
N ARG A 149 -9.72 46.77 8.03
CA ARG A 149 -8.74 47.81 8.42
C ARG A 149 -8.53 48.84 7.31
N LYS A 150 -8.46 48.40 6.05
CA LYS A 150 -8.29 49.30 4.91
C LYS A 150 -9.55 50.14 4.66
N SER A 151 -10.73 49.59 4.87
CA SER A 151 -11.99 50.33 4.81
C SER A 151 -12.05 51.39 5.91
N GLU A 152 -11.67 51.05 7.14
CA GLU A 152 -11.61 51.99 8.25
C GLU A 152 -10.60 53.11 8.02
N THR A 153 -9.39 52.80 7.53
CA THR A 153 -8.40 53.84 7.20
C THR A 153 -8.90 54.75 6.11
N LEU A 154 -9.53 54.22 5.06
CA LEU A 154 -10.12 55.02 3.99
C LEU A 154 -11.26 55.92 4.49
N LYS A 155 -12.16 55.41 5.34
CA LYS A 155 -13.22 56.21 5.99
C LYS A 155 -12.62 57.31 6.84
N SER A 156 -11.59 57.01 7.63
CA SER A 156 -10.91 58.00 8.48
C SER A 156 -10.20 59.08 7.66
N PHE A 157 -9.57 58.70 6.53
CA PHE A 157 -8.94 59.61 5.61
C PHE A 157 -9.96 60.52 4.92
N HIS A 158 -11.07 59.95 4.43
CA HIS A 158 -12.16 60.73 3.84
C HIS A 158 -12.73 61.74 4.82
N LYS A 159 -12.97 61.34 6.07
CA LYS A 159 -13.44 62.25 7.12
C LYS A 159 -12.44 63.36 7.40
N SER A 160 -11.15 63.04 7.50
CA SER A 160 -10.10 64.05 7.69
C SER A 160 -10.01 65.02 6.50
N LEU A 161 -10.20 64.53 5.27
CA LEU A 161 -10.22 65.35 4.06
C LEU A 161 -11.43 66.30 4.05
N GLU A 162 -12.61 65.80 4.42
CA GLU A 162 -13.84 66.58 4.54
C GLU A 162 -13.73 67.65 5.64
N ASP A 163 -13.22 67.30 6.82
CA ASP A 163 -12.95 68.24 7.91
C ASP A 163 -11.96 69.34 7.49
N ASN A 164 -10.88 68.98 6.77
CA ASN A 164 -9.90 69.94 6.25
C ASN A 164 -10.51 70.84 5.17
N HIS A 165 -11.35 70.29 4.28
CA HIS A 165 -12.05 71.05 3.26
C HIS A 165 -13.02 72.05 3.90
N SER A 166 -13.82 71.61 4.88
CA SER A 166 -14.74 72.49 5.62
C SER A 166 -14.00 73.63 6.30
N LYS A 167 -12.90 73.34 7.03
CA LYS A 167 -12.07 74.38 7.65
C LYS A 167 -11.51 75.37 6.64
N LYS A 168 -10.99 74.88 5.51
CA LYS A 168 -10.44 75.74 4.46
C LYS A 168 -11.51 76.63 3.84
N LEU A 169 -12.73 76.12 3.69
CA LEU A 169 -13.88 76.86 3.19
C LEU A 169 -14.32 77.94 4.19
N GLU A 170 -14.41 77.60 5.48
CA GLU A 170 -14.68 78.57 6.56
C GLU A 170 -13.60 79.68 6.63
N GLU A 171 -12.32 79.32 6.53
CA GLU A 171 -11.21 80.28 6.51
C GLU A 171 -11.28 81.20 5.28
N TYR A 172 -11.60 80.64 4.11
CA TYR A 172 -11.77 81.40 2.87
C TYR A 172 -12.94 82.37 2.96
N GLU A 173 -14.10 81.92 3.45
CA GLU A 173 -15.28 82.75 3.68
C GLU A 173 -15.00 83.85 4.70
N ALA A 174 -14.34 83.54 5.81
CA ALA A 174 -13.97 84.52 6.83
C ALA A 174 -12.97 85.56 6.30
N LYS A 175 -12.02 85.16 5.45
CA LYS A 175 -11.11 86.08 4.77
C LYS A 175 -11.86 86.98 3.80
N LYS A 176 -12.71 86.42 2.93
CA LYS A 176 -13.56 87.17 2.00
C LYS A 176 -14.46 88.16 2.73
N LYS A 177 -15.07 87.75 3.84
CA LYS A 177 -15.91 88.61 4.68
C LYS A 177 -15.11 89.79 5.24
N ARG A 178 -13.92 89.55 5.80
CA ARG A 178 -13.03 90.63 6.28
C ARG A 178 -12.62 91.60 5.17
N GLU A 179 -12.24 91.08 4.00
CA GLU A 179 -11.91 91.92 2.84
C GLU A 179 -13.11 92.79 2.41
N MET A 180 -14.33 92.26 2.45
CA MET A 180 -15.54 93.02 2.16
C MET A 180 -15.83 94.08 3.22
N GLU A 181 -15.67 93.76 4.50
CA GLU A 181 -15.86 94.69 5.62
C GLU A 181 -14.82 95.83 5.59
N GLU A 182 -13.55 95.52 5.31
CA GLU A 182 -12.49 96.53 5.15
C GLU A 182 -12.78 97.46 3.97
N ARG A 183 -13.16 96.90 2.81
CA ARG A 183 -13.60 97.71 1.66
C ARG A 183 -14.77 98.60 2.03
N GLN A 184 -15.78 98.05 2.71
CA GLN A 184 -16.93 98.83 3.15
C GLN A 184 -16.53 99.96 4.10
N ARG A 185 -15.62 99.73 5.04
CA ARG A 185 -15.08 100.77 5.93
C ARG A 185 -14.33 101.85 5.16
N VAL A 186 -13.44 101.48 4.24
CA VAL A 186 -12.73 102.45 3.39
C VAL A 186 -13.71 103.29 2.58
N PHE A 187 -14.74 102.68 2.00
CA PHE A 187 -15.79 103.42 1.29
C PHE A 187 -16.59 104.33 2.22
N GLN A 188 -16.92 103.89 3.44
CA GLN A 188 -17.61 104.73 4.43
C GLN A 188 -16.75 105.91 4.90
N ASP A 189 -15.45 105.70 5.13
CA ASP A 189 -14.54 106.76 5.57
C ASP A 189 -14.28 107.76 4.44
N ALA A 190 -14.11 107.30 3.20
CA ALA A 190 -14.07 108.16 2.02
C ALA A 190 -15.37 108.97 1.88
N PHE A 191 -16.52 108.32 2.03
CA PHE A 191 -17.82 109.01 1.97
C PHE A 191 -18.00 110.05 3.09
N LYS A 192 -17.54 109.77 4.30
CA LYS A 192 -17.54 110.75 5.40
C LYS A 192 -16.63 111.94 5.11
N ALA A 193 -15.43 111.68 4.58
CA ALA A 193 -14.52 112.73 4.15
C ALA A 193 -15.16 113.59 3.04
N ASP A 194 -15.80 112.98 2.05
CA ASP A 194 -16.54 113.69 0.99
C ASP A 194 -17.70 114.52 1.56
N LEU A 195 -18.43 114.00 2.55
CA LEU A 195 -19.48 114.75 3.25
C LEU A 195 -18.92 115.93 4.07
N GLU A 196 -17.76 115.79 4.70
CA GLU A 196 -17.09 116.88 5.42
C GLU A 196 -16.59 117.95 4.44
N ILE A 197 -16.01 117.54 3.31
CA ILE A 197 -15.60 118.46 2.23
C ILE A 197 -16.84 119.20 1.69
N TYR A 198 -17.96 118.50 1.46
CA TYR A 198 -19.20 119.11 1.01
C TYR A 198 -19.76 120.13 2.02
N LYS A 199 -19.74 119.81 3.32
CA LYS A 199 -20.17 120.72 4.39
C LYS A 199 -19.31 121.99 4.47
N ASN A 200 -18.01 121.88 4.17
CA ASN A 200 -17.06 122.98 4.30
C ASN A 200 -16.94 123.86 3.02
N LEU A 201 -17.10 123.29 1.82
CA LEU A 201 -16.94 124.00 0.54
C LEU A 201 -18.24 124.19 -0.26
N GLY A 202 -19.34 123.51 0.08
CA GLY A 202 -20.62 123.62 -0.63
C GLY A 202 -20.67 122.91 -2.00
N ALA A 203 -19.60 122.21 -2.40
CA ALA A 203 -19.52 121.44 -3.64
C ALA A 203 -18.77 120.12 -3.40
N LEU A 204 -19.23 119.02 -4.00
CA LEU A 204 -18.59 117.70 -3.92
C LEU A 204 -17.33 117.67 -4.81
N PRO A 205 -16.25 116.99 -4.39
CA PRO A 205 -15.10 116.78 -5.25
C PRO A 205 -15.46 115.91 -6.46
N GLU A 206 -15.07 116.34 -7.66
CA GLU A 206 -15.23 115.53 -8.88
C GLU A 206 -14.41 114.25 -8.74
N THR A 207 -15.10 113.12 -8.65
CA THR A 207 -14.46 111.81 -8.72
C THR A 207 -13.98 111.64 -10.16
N ASN A 208 -12.67 111.81 -10.38
CA ASN A 208 -12.02 111.36 -11.60
C ASN A 208 -12.10 109.82 -11.63
N GLN A 209 -13.23 109.31 -12.09
CA GLN A 209 -13.33 107.96 -12.62
C GLN A 209 -12.42 107.90 -13.83
N SER A 210 -11.12 107.67 -13.61
CA SER A 210 -10.28 107.11 -14.66
C SER A 210 -11.00 105.84 -15.11
N GLN A 211 -11.36 105.78 -16.39
CA GLN A 211 -12.02 104.65 -17.05
C GLN A 211 -11.39 103.33 -16.62
N ARG A 212 -11.91 102.73 -15.56
CA ARG A 212 -11.93 101.28 -15.47
C ARG A 212 -13.02 100.91 -16.45
N ASN A 213 -12.63 100.22 -17.52
CA ASN A 213 -13.54 99.49 -18.38
C ASN A 213 -14.42 98.62 -17.47
N GLY A 214 -15.54 99.18 -17.04
CA GLY A 214 -16.63 98.43 -16.47
C GLY A 214 -17.13 97.61 -17.64
N ALA A 215 -16.75 96.34 -17.67
CA ALA A 215 -17.51 95.37 -18.43
C ALA A 215 -18.95 95.51 -17.93
N ILE A 216 -19.78 96.08 -18.79
CA ILE A 216 -21.23 96.09 -18.63
C ILE A 216 -21.60 94.61 -18.61
N LEU A 217 -22.29 94.14 -17.57
CA LEU A 217 -22.59 92.70 -17.40
C LEU A 217 -23.48 92.12 -18.53
N GLU A 218 -24.00 92.96 -19.42
CA GLU A 218 -24.66 92.57 -20.66
C GLU A 218 -23.70 92.09 -21.76
N GLU A 219 -22.39 92.34 -21.62
CA GLU A 219 -21.37 92.06 -22.66
C GLU A 219 -20.24 91.11 -22.19
N ILE A 220 -20.56 90.18 -21.28
CA ILE A 220 -19.69 89.01 -21.04
C ILE A 220 -20.20 87.87 -21.93
N GLN A 221 -19.57 87.67 -23.08
CA GLN A 221 -19.63 86.38 -23.78
C GLN A 221 -18.73 85.40 -23.01
N ILE A 222 -19.35 84.46 -22.31
CA ILE A 222 -18.65 83.28 -21.80
C ILE A 222 -18.49 82.35 -22.99
N ASP A 223 -17.28 82.23 -23.52
CA ASP A 223 -16.93 81.14 -24.42
C ASP A 223 -16.98 79.85 -23.60
N TYR A 224 -18.11 79.14 -23.67
CA TYR A 224 -18.27 77.84 -23.05
C TYR A 224 -17.63 76.80 -23.98
N ASP A 225 -16.39 76.42 -23.69
CA ASP A 225 -15.77 75.25 -24.31
C ASP A 225 -16.03 74.00 -23.43
N PRO A 226 -16.90 73.07 -23.85
CA PRO A 226 -17.24 71.90 -23.05
C PRO A 226 -16.05 70.97 -22.79
N ASN A 227 -14.94 71.09 -23.52
CA ASN A 227 -13.77 70.23 -23.38
C ASN A 227 -12.68 70.82 -22.46
N GLU A 228 -12.76 72.09 -22.08
CA GLU A 228 -11.75 72.72 -21.21
C GLU A 228 -11.71 72.07 -19.83
N LEU A 229 -12.89 71.69 -19.31
CA LEU A 229 -13.01 70.97 -18.05
C LEU A 229 -12.36 69.58 -18.12
N ASP A 230 -12.58 68.85 -19.21
CA ASP A 230 -12.01 67.53 -19.44
C ASP A 230 -10.49 67.59 -19.65
N GLN A 231 -9.98 68.65 -20.27
CA GLN A 231 -8.55 68.86 -20.44
C GLN A 231 -7.86 69.16 -19.10
N PHE A 232 -8.49 69.97 -18.24
CA PHE A 232 -7.99 70.25 -16.89
C PHE A 232 -7.91 68.99 -16.01
N PHE A 233 -8.91 68.10 -16.09
CA PHE A 233 -8.88 66.83 -15.34
C PHE A 233 -7.84 65.83 -15.89
N ASN A 234 -7.51 65.89 -17.18
CA ASN A 234 -6.49 65.02 -17.79
C ASN A 234 -5.05 65.53 -17.61
N GLU A 235 -4.82 66.84 -17.44
CA GLU A 235 -3.48 67.39 -17.18
C GLU A 235 -3.00 67.23 -15.73
N HIS A 236 -3.89 66.85 -14.81
CA HIS A 236 -3.59 66.69 -13.37
C HIS A 236 -3.87 65.29 -12.81
N ALA A 237 -4.02 64.29 -13.69
CA ALA A 237 -4.01 62.85 -13.37
C ALA A 237 -2.62 62.25 -13.60
#